data_AF-A0A835XN09-F1
#
_entry.id   AF-A0A835XN09-F1
#
_cell.length_a   1.000
_cell.length_b   1.000
_cell.length_c   1.000
_cell.angle_alpha   90.00
_cell.angle_beta   90.00
_cell.angle_gamma   90.00
#
_symmetry.space_group_name_H-M   'P 1'
#
loop_
_entity.id
_entity.type
_entity.pdbx_description
1 polymer ?
#
loop_
_entity_poly.entity_id
_entity_poly.type
_entity_poly.pdbx_seq_one_letter_code
_entity_poly.pdbx_strand_id
1 'polypeptide(L)'
;MGQMLCHVGDILVFGDVTADARPVLQGNCTTPIVLHLTRRFTVGVRDMQPYLRLMKQVVRRPWVWFVASNPFEKYFFSRLGVHLPEARTLLLRPVGASFLARLPEGAGQRAGRRVAVLDLRKADALGIKPWVTDAIAKNPDSWEQLMDWWHPDFRDGHILFDSWDELADILRGKGRFTPAFFQTKRATSRELMLASRRKSLAGFQSLYRRLRTQSCEYAKKPDLWPPKYTAQWARNLTGKEPFR
;
A
#
# COMPACT_ATOMS: atom_id res chain seq x y z
N MET A 1 -21.73 18.46 -4.44
CA MET A 1 -20.25 18.54 -4.42
C MET A 1 -19.57 17.46 -5.26
N GLY A 2 -19.88 16.16 -5.09
CA GLY A 2 -19.21 15.07 -5.82
C GLY A 2 -19.28 15.13 -7.36
N GLN A 3 -20.42 15.54 -7.94
CA GLN A 3 -20.54 15.73 -9.39
C GLN A 3 -19.65 16.86 -9.93
N MET A 4 -19.42 17.92 -9.16
CA MET A 4 -18.53 19.01 -9.59
C MET A 4 -17.09 18.52 -9.69
N LEU A 5 -16.65 17.71 -8.70
CA LEU A 5 -15.32 17.11 -8.69
C LEU A 5 -15.12 16.08 -9.80
N CYS A 6 -16.20 15.54 -10.39
CA CYS A 6 -16.06 14.54 -11.43
C CYS A 6 -15.34 15.08 -12.68
N HIS A 7 -15.42 16.38 -12.96
CA HIS A 7 -14.93 16.95 -14.21
C HIS A 7 -13.79 17.97 -14.02
N VAL A 8 -13.17 18.01 -12.83
CA VAL A 8 -12.06 18.95 -12.57
C VAL A 8 -10.74 18.53 -13.21
N GLY A 9 -10.63 17.30 -13.68
CA GLY A 9 -9.44 16.79 -14.36
C GLY A 9 -9.73 15.49 -15.10
N ASP A 10 -8.75 15.05 -15.89
CA ASP A 10 -8.88 13.84 -16.72
C ASP A 10 -8.75 12.54 -15.93
N ILE A 11 -8.11 12.64 -14.77
CA ILE A 11 -7.91 11.55 -13.81
C ILE A 11 -8.03 12.16 -12.41
N LEU A 12 -8.80 11.52 -11.55
CA LEU A 12 -8.93 11.90 -10.15
C LEU A 12 -8.11 10.95 -9.30
N VAL A 13 -7.23 11.48 -8.47
CA VAL A 13 -6.37 10.68 -7.57
C VAL A 13 -6.72 11.02 -6.13
N PHE A 14 -7.10 10.01 -5.35
CA PHE A 14 -7.41 10.15 -3.93
C PHE A 14 -6.37 9.40 -3.10
N GLY A 15 -5.62 10.16 -2.30
CA GLY A 15 -4.47 9.72 -1.49
C GLY A 15 -4.78 9.62 0.00
N ASP A 16 -4.02 8.79 0.73
CA ASP A 16 -4.02 8.62 2.20
C ASP A 16 -5.34 8.15 2.84
N VAL A 17 -6.43 8.90 2.67
CA VAL A 17 -7.78 8.63 3.22
C VAL A 17 -8.76 8.36 2.08
N THR A 18 -8.97 7.08 1.77
CA THR A 18 -9.86 6.67 0.66
C THR A 18 -11.32 7.13 0.85
N ALA A 19 -11.75 7.41 2.09
CA ALA A 19 -13.08 7.93 2.39
C ALA A 19 -13.34 9.32 1.75
N ASP A 20 -12.30 10.11 1.47
CA ASP A 20 -12.44 11.43 0.83
C ASP A 20 -12.95 11.32 -0.62
N ALA A 21 -12.75 10.16 -1.26
CA ALA A 21 -13.29 9.88 -2.59
C ALA A 21 -14.81 9.65 -2.57
N ARG A 22 -15.41 9.43 -1.40
CA ARG A 22 -16.81 8.98 -1.26
C ARG A 22 -17.82 9.85 -2.02
N PRO A 23 -17.78 11.20 -1.97
CA PRO A 23 -18.74 12.02 -2.72
C PRO A 23 -18.70 11.76 -4.23
N VAL A 24 -17.53 11.48 -4.78
CA VAL A 24 -17.35 11.16 -6.22
C VAL A 24 -17.77 9.73 -6.51
N LEU A 25 -17.42 8.79 -5.61
CA LEU A 25 -17.76 7.37 -5.76
C LEU A 25 -19.27 7.11 -5.61
N GLN A 26 -19.99 7.87 -4.79
CA GLN A 26 -21.45 7.74 -4.67
C GLN A 26 -22.21 8.28 -5.89
N GLY A 27 -21.59 9.20 -6.64
CA GLY A 27 -22.18 9.73 -7.88
C GLY A 27 -21.95 8.81 -9.08
N ASN A 28 -22.58 9.18 -10.20
CA ASN A 28 -22.38 8.55 -11.52
C ASN A 28 -21.10 9.05 -12.20
N CYS A 29 -20.01 9.25 -11.44
CA CYS A 29 -18.78 9.76 -12.01
C CYS A 29 -18.07 8.68 -12.83
N THR A 30 -17.82 8.97 -14.10
CA THR A 30 -17.16 8.08 -15.09
C THR A 30 -15.71 8.45 -15.38
N THR A 31 -15.26 9.62 -14.90
CA THR A 31 -13.86 10.03 -14.98
C THR A 31 -12.96 8.96 -14.33
N PRO A 32 -11.83 8.61 -14.96
CA PRO A 32 -10.86 7.70 -14.36
C PRO A 32 -10.48 8.10 -12.93
N ILE A 33 -10.57 7.16 -11.99
CA ILE A 33 -10.25 7.39 -10.57
C ILE A 33 -9.13 6.46 -10.16
N VAL A 34 -8.12 6.96 -9.46
CA VAL A 34 -7.10 6.17 -8.78
C VAL A 34 -7.28 6.33 -7.27
N LEU A 35 -7.54 5.21 -6.59
CA LEU A 35 -7.66 5.14 -5.14
C LEU A 35 -6.37 4.58 -4.56
N HIS A 36 -5.64 5.42 -3.84
CA HIS A 36 -4.52 4.97 -3.01
C HIS A 36 -5.07 4.39 -1.72
N LEU A 37 -4.78 3.10 -1.51
CA LEU A 37 -5.26 2.34 -0.37
C LEU A 37 -4.17 2.28 0.70
N THR A 38 -4.56 2.66 1.91
CA THR A 38 -3.76 2.59 3.14
C THR A 38 -4.66 2.04 4.26
N ARG A 39 -4.09 1.73 5.42
CA ARG A 39 -4.87 1.39 6.64
C ARG A 39 -5.84 2.49 7.06
N ARG A 40 -5.69 3.71 6.54
CA ARG A 40 -6.62 4.84 6.77
C ARG A 40 -7.85 4.81 5.86
N PHE A 41 -8.07 3.71 5.12
CA PHE A 41 -9.26 3.47 4.30
C PHE A 41 -10.59 3.83 4.98
N THR A 42 -10.73 3.53 6.28
CA THR A 42 -11.96 3.77 7.04
C THR A 42 -11.91 5.00 7.94
N VAL A 43 -10.84 5.81 7.88
CA VAL A 43 -10.71 6.98 8.75
C VAL A 43 -11.85 7.96 8.47
N GLY A 44 -12.52 8.41 9.54
CA GLY A 44 -13.65 9.33 9.46
C GLY A 44 -14.98 8.70 9.02
N VAL A 45 -15.02 7.41 8.65
CA VAL A 45 -16.25 6.72 8.26
C VAL A 45 -17.06 6.32 9.49
N ARG A 46 -18.21 6.97 9.70
CA ARG A 46 -19.12 6.66 10.82
C ARG A 46 -20.13 5.56 10.49
N ASP A 47 -20.45 5.38 9.22
CA ASP A 47 -21.44 4.44 8.70
C ASP A 47 -20.77 3.34 7.87
N MET A 48 -20.04 2.47 8.58
CA MET A 48 -19.17 1.46 7.98
C MET A 48 -19.90 0.55 6.98
N GLN A 49 -21.08 0.06 7.31
CA GLN A 49 -21.80 -0.90 6.44
C GLN A 49 -22.23 -0.29 5.10
N PRO A 50 -22.87 0.91 5.05
CA PRO A 50 -23.07 1.65 3.80
C PRO A 50 -21.77 1.87 3.01
N TYR A 51 -20.68 2.27 3.69
CA TYR A 51 -19.40 2.52 3.03
C TYR A 51 -18.80 1.24 2.40
N LEU A 52 -18.82 0.11 3.11
CA LEU A 52 -18.36 -1.17 2.57
C LEU A 52 -19.21 -1.64 1.38
N ARG A 53 -20.53 -1.42 1.42
CA ARG A 53 -21.41 -1.70 0.26
C ARG A 53 -21.02 -0.86 -0.96
N LEU A 54 -20.77 0.44 -0.76
CA LEU A 54 -20.26 1.31 -1.82
C LEU A 54 -18.94 0.77 -2.38
N MET A 55 -17.99 0.41 -1.53
CA MET A 55 -16.67 -0.07 -1.98
C MET A 55 -16.76 -1.40 -2.74
N LYS A 56 -17.65 -2.32 -2.33
CA LYS A 56 -17.99 -3.53 -3.09
C LYS A 56 -18.57 -3.24 -4.48
N GLN A 57 -19.25 -2.13 -4.67
CA GLN A 57 -19.69 -1.69 -6.00
C GLN A 57 -18.55 -1.03 -6.79
N VAL A 58 -17.75 -0.20 -6.13
CA VAL A 58 -16.63 0.53 -6.72
C VAL A 58 -15.59 -0.41 -7.33
N VAL A 59 -15.27 -1.54 -6.67
CA VAL A 59 -14.35 -2.55 -7.22
C VAL A 59 -14.78 -3.11 -8.59
N ARG A 60 -16.08 -3.06 -8.92
CA ARG A 60 -16.62 -3.53 -10.20
C ARG A 60 -16.54 -2.48 -11.31
N ARG A 61 -16.29 -1.21 -11.00
CA ARG A 61 -16.28 -0.12 -11.98
C ARG A 61 -14.96 -0.11 -12.77
N PRO A 62 -14.96 -0.29 -14.10
CA PRO A 62 -13.73 -0.49 -14.87
C PRO A 62 -12.80 0.73 -14.92
N TRP A 63 -13.33 1.94 -14.71
CA TRP A 63 -12.55 3.19 -14.68
C TRP A 63 -11.94 3.52 -13.31
N VAL A 64 -12.11 2.67 -12.30
CA VAL A 64 -11.48 2.84 -10.98
C VAL A 64 -10.26 1.94 -10.86
N TRP A 65 -9.12 2.51 -10.54
CA TRP A 65 -7.87 1.81 -10.29
C TRP A 65 -7.51 1.88 -8.82
N PHE A 66 -6.88 0.83 -8.31
CA PHE A 66 -6.48 0.72 -6.92
C PHE A 66 -4.96 0.69 -6.85
N VAL A 67 -4.39 1.45 -5.93
CA VAL A 67 -2.96 1.44 -5.65
C VAL A 67 -2.81 1.13 -4.18
N ALA A 68 -2.46 -0.09 -3.84
CA ALA A 68 -2.18 -0.47 -2.45
C ALA A 68 -0.79 0.04 -2.04
N SER A 69 -0.68 0.58 -0.83
CA SER A 69 0.63 0.96 -0.27
C SER A 69 1.53 -0.25 -0.09
N ASN A 70 0.97 -1.38 0.32
CA ASN A 70 1.66 -2.65 0.57
C ASN A 70 0.67 -3.83 0.37
N PRO A 71 1.14 -5.10 0.29
CA PRO A 71 0.27 -6.25 0.08
C PRO A 71 -0.80 -6.45 1.18
N PHE A 72 -0.52 -6.02 2.41
CA PHE A 72 -1.43 -6.16 3.55
C PHE A 72 -2.67 -5.30 3.40
N GLU A 73 -2.60 -4.17 2.69
CA GLU A 73 -3.79 -3.39 2.40
C GLU A 73 -4.80 -4.20 1.58
N LYS A 74 -4.35 -4.94 0.57
CA LYS A 74 -5.24 -5.83 -0.21
C LYS A 74 -5.85 -6.91 0.69
N TYR A 75 -5.07 -7.50 1.59
CA TYR A 75 -5.55 -8.49 2.54
C TYR A 75 -6.57 -7.90 3.54
N PHE A 76 -6.26 -6.74 4.13
CA PHE A 76 -7.15 -6.04 5.05
C PHE A 76 -8.52 -5.73 4.41
N PHE A 77 -8.53 -5.25 3.17
CA PHE A 77 -9.77 -5.01 2.43
C PHE A 77 -10.57 -6.30 2.21
N SER A 78 -9.90 -7.41 1.91
CA SER A 78 -10.57 -8.71 1.73
C SER A 78 -11.25 -9.20 3.02
N ARG A 79 -10.66 -8.95 4.20
CA ARG A 79 -11.26 -9.25 5.51
C ARG A 79 -12.53 -8.43 5.78
N LEU A 80 -12.66 -7.27 5.16
CA LEU A 80 -13.86 -6.44 5.17
C LEU A 80 -14.86 -6.82 4.05
N GLY A 81 -14.58 -7.89 3.31
CA GLY A 81 -15.38 -8.38 2.18
C GLY A 81 -15.22 -7.55 0.90
N VAL A 82 -14.20 -6.69 0.81
CA VAL A 82 -13.89 -5.90 -0.39
C VAL A 82 -12.74 -6.58 -1.14
N HIS A 83 -13.06 -7.34 -2.17
CA HIS A 83 -12.07 -8.05 -2.99
C HIS A 83 -11.61 -7.16 -4.15
N LEU A 84 -10.35 -6.72 -4.09
CA LEU A 84 -9.78 -5.84 -5.11
C LEU A 84 -9.42 -6.64 -6.39
N PRO A 85 -9.76 -6.14 -7.58
CA PRO A 85 -9.49 -6.83 -8.84
C PRO A 85 -8.00 -6.78 -9.20
N GLU A 86 -7.37 -7.94 -9.41
CA GLU A 86 -5.92 -8.02 -9.64
C GLU A 86 -5.46 -7.22 -10.87
N ALA A 87 -6.22 -7.31 -11.97
CA ALA A 87 -5.92 -6.59 -13.21
C ALA A 87 -5.93 -5.05 -13.08
N ARG A 88 -6.49 -4.51 -12.00
CA ARG A 88 -6.59 -3.06 -11.73
C ARG A 88 -6.09 -2.66 -10.35
N THR A 89 -5.34 -3.55 -9.69
CA THR A 89 -4.72 -3.28 -8.39
C THR A 89 -3.21 -3.29 -8.53
N LEU A 90 -2.60 -2.13 -8.31
CA LEU A 90 -1.15 -1.96 -8.32
C LEU A 90 -0.62 -1.85 -6.90
N LEU A 91 0.70 -2.00 -6.79
CA LEU A 91 1.41 -1.96 -5.52
C LEU A 91 2.44 -0.83 -5.57
N LEU A 92 2.24 0.20 -4.74
CA LEU A 92 3.12 1.37 -4.66
C LEU A 92 4.46 1.02 -4.03
N ARG A 93 4.44 0.35 -2.88
CA ARG A 93 5.63 -0.16 -2.22
C ARG A 93 5.50 -1.67 -2.07
N PRO A 94 6.29 -2.44 -2.82
CA PRO A 94 6.32 -3.87 -2.60
C PRO A 94 6.99 -4.26 -1.27
N VAL A 95 7.68 -3.31 -0.63
CA VAL A 95 8.34 -3.43 0.67
C VAL A 95 8.39 -2.10 1.39
N GLY A 96 8.29 -2.14 2.71
CA GLY A 96 8.54 -1.03 3.61
C GLY A 96 9.23 -1.55 4.87
N ALA A 97 10.00 -0.69 5.54
CA ALA A 97 10.60 -0.97 6.85
C ALA A 97 9.82 -0.21 7.92
N SER A 98 9.51 -0.86 9.04
CA SER A 98 9.00 -0.21 10.24
C SER A 98 10.14 -0.01 11.24
N PHE A 99 10.33 1.23 11.69
CA PHE A 99 11.13 1.52 12.87
C PHE A 99 10.14 1.70 14.02
N LEU A 100 10.27 0.90 15.09
CA LEU A 100 9.56 1.20 16.31
C LEU A 100 10.15 2.46 16.94
N ALA A 101 9.26 3.31 17.45
CA ALA A 101 9.63 4.54 18.13
C ALA A 101 10.53 4.27 19.35
N ARG A 102 11.29 5.31 19.72
CA ARG A 102 12.17 5.38 20.89
C ARG A 102 11.45 4.81 22.12
N LEU A 103 12.05 3.84 22.81
CA LEU A 103 11.62 3.46 24.15
C LEU A 103 11.69 4.70 25.08
N PRO A 104 10.81 4.82 26.07
CA PRO A 104 10.84 5.92 27.03
C PRO A 104 12.21 6.01 27.73
N GLU A 105 12.61 7.23 28.05
CA GLU A 105 13.87 7.51 28.73
C GLU A 105 13.93 6.75 30.07
N GLY A 106 14.95 5.89 30.22
CA GLY A 106 15.13 5.01 31.38
C GLY A 106 15.54 3.57 31.02
N ALA A 107 15.26 3.12 29.80
CA ALA A 107 15.77 1.85 29.30
C ALA A 107 17.25 1.99 28.85
N GLY A 108 18.18 1.89 29.80
CA GLY A 108 19.62 1.64 29.61
C GLY A 108 20.27 2.25 28.36
N GLN A 109 20.96 3.38 28.53
CA GLN A 109 21.76 4.05 27.50
C GLN A 109 22.77 3.09 26.82
N ARG A 110 22.40 2.54 25.65
CA ARG A 110 23.33 2.32 24.54
C ARG A 110 22.65 2.67 23.24
N ALA A 111 22.97 3.87 22.76
CA ALA A 111 22.60 4.38 21.46
C ALA A 111 23.00 3.38 20.36
N GLY A 112 21.99 2.88 19.66
CA GLY A 112 22.12 2.02 18.50
C GLY A 112 20.71 1.68 18.04
N ARG A 113 20.31 2.18 16.88
CA ARG A 113 19.02 1.87 16.27
C ARG A 113 18.90 0.35 16.16
N ARG A 114 17.85 -0.24 16.72
CA ARG A 114 17.59 -1.69 16.66
C ARG A 114 16.30 -1.95 15.91
N VAL A 115 16.39 -2.88 14.97
CA VAL A 115 15.27 -3.48 14.23
C VAL A 115 14.63 -4.51 15.16
N ALA A 116 13.31 -4.50 15.28
CA ALA A 116 12.57 -5.57 15.95
C ALA A 116 12.03 -6.54 14.90
N VAL A 117 12.33 -7.82 15.07
CA VAL A 117 11.52 -8.93 14.59
C VAL A 117 10.88 -9.52 15.85
N LEU A 118 9.58 -9.82 15.79
CA LEU A 118 8.77 -10.24 16.92
C LEU A 118 9.24 -11.58 17.49
N ASP A 119 9.71 -11.53 18.73
CA ASP A 119 9.78 -12.71 19.60
C ASP A 119 8.42 -12.90 20.28
N LEU A 120 7.86 -14.10 20.17
CA LEU A 120 6.51 -14.42 20.61
C LEU A 120 6.47 -15.30 21.87
N ARG A 121 7.63 -15.70 22.41
CA ARG A 121 7.70 -16.51 23.63
C ARG A 121 7.72 -15.67 24.91
N LYS A 122 7.89 -14.35 24.81
CA LYS A 122 7.70 -13.38 25.91
C LYS A 122 6.55 -12.38 25.71
N ALA A 123 5.69 -12.57 24.72
CA ALA A 123 4.53 -11.69 24.51
C ALA A 123 3.64 -11.61 25.77
N ASP A 124 3.49 -12.74 26.48
CA ASP A 124 2.73 -12.82 27.74
C ASP A 124 3.39 -12.06 28.89
N ALA A 125 4.73 -12.06 28.98
CA ALA A 125 5.48 -11.35 30.01
C ALA A 125 5.53 -9.82 29.77
N LEU A 126 5.25 -9.37 28.53
CA LEU A 126 5.27 -7.96 28.11
C LEU A 126 3.87 -7.37 27.90
N GLY A 127 2.80 -8.11 28.21
CA GLY A 127 1.42 -7.64 28.06
C GLY A 127 0.96 -7.43 26.60
N ILE A 128 1.64 -8.07 25.64
CA ILE A 128 1.24 -8.06 24.23
C ILE A 128 0.06 -9.03 24.07
N LYS A 129 -1.04 -8.57 23.46
CA LYS A 129 -2.36 -9.21 23.56
C LYS A 129 -2.37 -10.69 23.10
N PRO A 130 -3.13 -11.58 23.79
CA PRO A 130 -3.18 -13.04 23.55
C PRO A 130 -3.53 -13.52 22.14
N TRP A 131 -4.18 -12.69 21.32
CA TRP A 131 -4.64 -13.11 20.00
C TRP A 131 -3.51 -13.36 19.00
N VAL A 132 -2.32 -12.76 19.21
CA VAL A 132 -1.16 -12.94 18.32
C VAL A 132 -0.50 -14.30 18.57
N THR A 133 -0.34 -14.70 19.83
CA THR A 133 0.21 -16.00 20.23
C THR A 133 -0.71 -17.15 19.83
N ASP A 134 -2.03 -17.00 20.01
CA ASP A 134 -3.04 -17.99 19.60
C ASP A 134 -3.10 -18.19 18.07
N ALA A 135 -2.91 -17.13 17.28
CA ALA A 135 -2.97 -17.21 15.83
C ALA A 135 -1.81 -18.04 15.23
N ILE A 136 -0.62 -17.92 15.81
CA ILE A 136 0.59 -18.65 15.36
C ILE A 136 0.57 -20.08 15.85
N ALA A 137 0.17 -20.31 17.10
CA ALA A 137 0.07 -21.66 17.65
C ALA A 137 -0.90 -22.53 16.83
N LYS A 138 -1.95 -21.93 16.27
CA LYS A 138 -2.93 -22.59 15.40
C LYS A 138 -2.48 -22.73 13.94
N ASN A 139 -1.48 -21.97 13.49
CA ASN A 139 -0.91 -22.04 12.14
C ASN A 139 0.55 -21.55 12.16
N PRO A 140 1.53 -22.41 12.48
CA PRO A 140 2.95 -22.01 12.54
C PRO A 140 3.46 -21.50 11.18
N ASP A 141 2.84 -21.93 10.08
CA ASP A 141 3.12 -21.48 8.70
C ASP A 141 2.47 -20.13 8.33
N SER A 142 2.00 -19.36 9.32
CA SER A 142 1.30 -18.09 9.11
C SER A 142 1.94 -16.88 9.79
N TRP A 143 3.13 -17.01 10.36
CA TRP A 143 3.85 -15.88 10.97
C TRP A 143 4.05 -14.73 9.97
N GLU A 144 4.12 -15.06 8.68
CA GLU A 144 4.09 -14.16 7.53
C GLU A 144 2.89 -13.18 7.54
N GLN A 145 1.78 -13.57 8.14
CA GLN A 145 0.56 -12.76 8.27
C GLN A 145 0.63 -11.74 9.41
N LEU A 146 1.63 -11.84 10.29
CA LEU A 146 1.81 -10.98 11.46
C LEU A 146 2.88 -9.92 11.27
N MET A 147 3.70 -10.06 10.25
CA MET A 147 4.59 -9.01 9.80
C MET A 147 3.76 -7.96 9.06
N ASP A 148 3.88 -6.70 9.48
CA ASP A 148 3.27 -5.57 8.75
C ASP A 148 3.77 -5.45 7.28
N TRP A 149 4.85 -6.16 6.92
CA TRP A 149 5.62 -5.98 5.69
C TRP A 149 6.27 -7.27 5.13
N TRP A 150 5.60 -8.42 5.21
CA TRP A 150 6.06 -9.64 4.52
C TRP A 150 5.60 -9.73 3.05
N HIS A 151 6.51 -10.15 2.18
CA HIS A 151 6.23 -10.61 0.82
C HIS A 151 7.23 -11.72 0.46
N PRO A 152 6.80 -12.82 -0.18
CA PRO A 152 7.65 -14.00 -0.41
C PRO A 152 8.94 -13.68 -1.20
N ASP A 153 8.88 -12.77 -2.17
CA ASP A 153 10.07 -12.29 -2.90
C ASP A 153 11.18 -11.72 -1.99
N PHE A 154 10.89 -11.37 -0.74
CA PHE A 154 11.87 -10.83 0.20
C PHE A 154 12.36 -11.85 1.23
N ARG A 155 11.89 -13.10 1.18
CA ARG A 155 12.25 -14.14 2.15
C ARG A 155 13.75 -14.22 2.39
N ASP A 156 14.54 -14.25 1.32
CA ASP A 156 15.99 -14.39 1.41
C ASP A 156 16.69 -13.14 1.92
N GLY A 157 16.04 -11.98 1.80
CA GLY A 157 16.50 -10.71 2.37
C GLY A 157 16.23 -10.57 3.87
N HIS A 158 15.38 -11.41 4.45
CA HIS A 158 15.09 -11.39 5.88
C HIS A 158 16.15 -12.16 6.68
N ILE A 159 16.38 -11.70 7.90
CA ILE A 159 17.13 -12.43 8.93
C ILE A 159 16.09 -13.05 9.84
N LEU A 160 15.93 -14.36 9.74
CA LEU A 160 15.07 -15.14 10.61
C LEU A 160 15.90 -15.63 11.79
N PHE A 161 15.30 -15.61 12.97
CA PHE A 161 15.79 -16.27 14.17
C PHE A 161 14.64 -16.96 14.87
N ASP A 162 14.95 -17.99 15.65
CA ASP A 162 13.95 -18.73 16.40
C ASP A 162 14.08 -18.56 17.91
N SER A 163 15.15 -17.95 18.44
CA SER A 163 15.38 -17.82 19.88
C SER A 163 15.93 -16.46 20.32
N TRP A 164 15.77 -16.16 21.62
CA TRP A 164 16.34 -14.97 22.25
C TRP A 164 17.86 -14.95 22.23
N ASP A 165 18.50 -16.11 22.35
CA ASP A 165 19.96 -16.22 22.28
C ASP A 165 20.45 -15.92 20.87
N GLU A 166 19.73 -16.42 19.86
CA GLU A 166 20.03 -16.13 18.47
C GLU A 166 19.81 -14.65 18.12
N LEU A 167 18.76 -14.02 18.66
CA LEU A 167 18.58 -12.58 18.58
C LEU A 167 19.73 -11.82 19.28
N ALA A 168 20.16 -12.28 20.45
CA ALA A 168 21.29 -11.70 21.15
C ALA A 168 22.59 -11.83 20.34
N ASP A 169 22.77 -12.94 19.63
CA ASP A 169 23.90 -13.15 18.72
C ASP A 169 23.82 -12.28 17.47
N ILE A 170 22.65 -12.09 16.88
CA ILE A 170 22.41 -11.10 15.80
C ILE A 170 22.85 -9.71 16.27
N LEU A 171 22.39 -9.28 17.45
CA LEU A 171 22.66 -7.95 17.97
C LEU A 171 24.14 -7.73 18.33
N ARG A 172 24.85 -8.80 18.70
CA ARG A 172 26.27 -8.77 19.07
C ARG A 172 27.22 -9.12 17.91
N GLY A 173 26.68 -9.53 16.77
CA GLY A 173 27.47 -10.02 15.65
C GLY A 173 28.24 -11.31 15.96
N LYS A 174 27.63 -12.22 16.72
CA LYS A 174 28.24 -13.48 17.19
C LYS A 174 27.70 -14.71 16.44
N GLY A 175 28.37 -15.84 16.63
CA GLY A 175 27.99 -17.11 16.01
C GLY A 175 27.95 -17.01 14.48
N ARG A 176 26.83 -17.38 13.88
CA ARG A 176 26.61 -17.29 12.41
C ARG A 176 26.40 -15.86 11.90
N PHE A 177 26.18 -14.88 12.77
CA PHE A 177 25.85 -13.50 12.41
C PHE A 177 27.08 -12.61 12.33
N THR A 178 28.05 -13.02 11.52
CA THR A 178 29.28 -12.25 11.31
C THR A 178 29.02 -10.96 10.52
N PRO A 179 29.95 -9.99 10.53
CA PRO A 179 29.86 -8.84 9.63
C PRO A 179 29.66 -9.22 8.15
N ALA A 180 30.29 -10.31 7.70
CA ALA A 180 30.16 -10.85 6.35
C ALA A 180 28.74 -11.38 6.06
N PHE A 181 28.11 -12.04 7.04
CA PHE A 181 26.69 -12.44 6.95
C PHE A 181 25.80 -11.22 6.70
N PHE A 182 25.96 -10.15 7.50
CA PHE A 182 25.17 -8.94 7.34
C PHE A 182 25.46 -8.19 6.04
N GLN A 183 26.70 -8.24 5.53
CA GLN A 183 27.04 -7.67 4.22
C GLN A 183 26.33 -8.43 3.11
N THR A 184 26.36 -9.76 3.15
CA THR A 184 25.67 -10.64 2.21
C THR A 184 24.16 -10.38 2.23
N LYS A 185 23.55 -10.37 3.43
CA LYS A 185 22.12 -10.05 3.58
C LYS A 185 21.75 -8.69 3.03
N ARG A 186 22.57 -7.66 3.26
CA ARG A 186 22.34 -6.32 2.69
C ARG A 186 22.43 -6.30 1.15
N ALA A 187 23.36 -7.05 0.57
CA ALA A 187 23.48 -7.18 -0.88
C ALA A 187 22.25 -7.87 -1.47
N THR A 188 21.85 -9.03 -0.93
CA THR A 188 20.64 -9.77 -1.32
C THR A 188 19.40 -8.89 -1.21
N SER A 189 19.17 -8.24 -0.06
CA SER A 189 18.01 -7.36 0.13
C SER A 189 17.99 -6.20 -0.85
N ARG A 190 19.15 -5.65 -1.22
CA ARG A 190 19.25 -4.59 -2.23
C ARG A 190 18.81 -5.10 -3.61
N GLU A 191 19.28 -6.27 -4.02
CA GLU A 191 18.90 -6.88 -5.30
C GLU A 191 17.40 -7.18 -5.36
N LEU A 192 16.84 -7.76 -4.29
CA LEU A 192 15.41 -8.03 -4.18
C LEU A 192 14.58 -6.74 -4.25
N MET A 193 15.01 -5.68 -3.54
CA MET A 193 14.38 -4.36 -3.63
C MET A 193 14.45 -3.78 -5.04
N LEU A 194 15.58 -3.90 -5.74
CA LEU A 194 15.74 -3.43 -7.11
C LEU A 194 14.83 -4.19 -8.08
N ALA A 195 14.79 -5.51 -7.97
CA ALA A 195 13.92 -6.36 -8.79
C ALA A 195 12.45 -5.98 -8.59
N SER A 196 12.05 -5.83 -7.33
CA SER A 196 10.69 -5.45 -6.97
C SER A 196 10.33 -4.04 -7.45
N ARG A 197 11.24 -3.07 -7.29
CA ARG A 197 11.09 -1.72 -7.85
C ARG A 197 10.89 -1.75 -9.36
N ARG A 198 11.68 -2.54 -10.11
CA ARG A 198 11.52 -2.67 -11.57
C ARG A 198 10.13 -3.21 -11.92
N LYS A 199 9.66 -4.25 -11.22
CA LYS A 199 8.31 -4.82 -11.39
C LYS A 199 7.22 -3.79 -11.12
N SER A 200 7.30 -3.05 -10.02
CA SER A 200 6.37 -1.96 -9.70
C SER A 200 6.39 -0.86 -10.76
N LEU A 201 7.57 -0.39 -11.17
CA LEU A 201 7.72 0.65 -12.20
C LEU A 201 7.13 0.22 -13.54
N ALA A 202 7.36 -1.04 -13.97
CA ALA A 202 6.73 -1.59 -15.17
C ALA A 202 5.20 -1.58 -15.06
N GLY A 203 4.66 -1.95 -13.90
CA GLY A 203 3.22 -1.86 -13.60
C GLY A 203 2.68 -0.43 -13.70
N PHE A 204 3.36 0.55 -13.11
CA PHE A 204 2.98 1.96 -13.19
C PHE A 204 3.08 2.52 -14.62
N GLN A 205 4.11 2.17 -15.38
CA GLN A 205 4.23 2.57 -16.78
C GLN A 205 3.06 2.04 -17.62
N SER A 206 2.66 0.78 -17.39
CA SER A 206 1.47 0.20 -18.03
C SER A 206 0.19 0.96 -17.63
N LEU A 207 0.04 1.31 -16.35
CA LEU A 207 -1.09 2.12 -15.88
C LEU A 207 -1.14 3.47 -16.57
N TYR A 208 -0.05 4.24 -16.54
CA TYR A 208 -0.01 5.57 -17.14
C TYR A 208 -0.30 5.53 -18.64
N ARG A 209 0.17 4.48 -19.34
CA ARG A 209 -0.17 4.27 -20.75
C ARG A 209 -1.66 4.03 -20.95
N ARG A 210 -2.28 3.16 -20.14
CA ARG A 210 -3.73 2.88 -20.22
C ARG A 210 -4.57 4.10 -19.87
N LEU A 211 -4.22 4.82 -18.81
CA LEU A 211 -4.89 6.06 -18.42
C LEU A 211 -4.79 7.10 -19.53
N ARG A 212 -3.61 7.28 -20.13
CA ARG A 212 -3.43 8.17 -21.28
C ARG A 212 -4.29 7.76 -22.46
N THR A 213 -4.29 6.48 -22.85
CA THR A 213 -5.14 5.98 -23.93
C THR A 213 -6.62 6.24 -23.65
N GLN A 214 -7.08 5.93 -22.44
CA GLN A 214 -8.46 6.15 -22.01
C GLN A 214 -8.85 7.64 -22.05
N SER A 215 -7.98 8.53 -21.56
CA SER A 215 -8.20 9.99 -21.64
C SER A 215 -8.27 10.47 -23.09
N CYS A 216 -7.41 9.96 -23.98
CA CYS A 216 -7.46 10.29 -25.41
C CYS A 216 -8.72 9.78 -26.10
N GLU A 217 -9.20 8.57 -25.78
CA GLU A 217 -10.45 8.03 -26.31
C GLU A 217 -11.66 8.84 -25.83
N TYR A 218 -11.63 9.28 -24.56
CA TYR A 218 -12.68 10.14 -24.00
C TYR A 218 -12.70 11.52 -24.67
N ALA A 219 -11.52 12.10 -24.97
CA ALA A 219 -11.40 13.37 -25.68
C ALA A 219 -11.98 13.35 -27.11
N LYS A 220 -12.10 12.16 -27.73
CA LYS A 220 -12.72 12.00 -29.06
C LYS A 220 -14.26 11.98 -29.02
N LYS A 221 -14.87 11.98 -27.84
CA LYS A 221 -16.33 11.94 -27.65
C LYS A 221 -16.84 13.25 -27.05
N PRO A 222 -16.82 14.37 -27.81
CA PRO A 222 -17.10 15.71 -27.28
C PRO A 222 -18.52 15.87 -26.73
N ASP A 223 -19.45 15.03 -27.15
CA ASP A 223 -20.82 14.90 -26.65
C ASP A 223 -20.88 14.45 -25.16
N LEU A 224 -19.83 13.81 -24.66
CA LEU A 224 -19.70 13.40 -23.25
C LEU A 224 -19.02 14.45 -22.36
N TRP A 225 -18.65 15.61 -22.92
CA TRP A 225 -17.97 16.67 -22.18
C TRP A 225 -18.99 17.75 -21.76
N PRO A 226 -19.01 18.17 -20.49
CA PRO A 226 -19.81 19.33 -20.11
C PRO A 226 -19.36 20.56 -20.91
N PRO A 227 -20.27 21.36 -21.51
CA PRO A 227 -19.94 22.45 -22.44
C PRO A 227 -18.89 23.46 -21.95
N LYS A 228 -18.75 23.60 -20.63
CA LYS A 228 -17.78 24.50 -20.00
C LYS A 228 -16.32 24.04 -20.11
N TYR A 229 -16.04 22.77 -20.38
CA TYR A 229 -14.69 22.23 -20.41
C TYR A 229 -14.11 22.08 -21.82
N THR A 230 -14.94 21.91 -22.85
CA THR A 230 -14.51 21.76 -24.25
C THR A 230 -13.68 22.96 -24.74
N ALA A 231 -14.06 24.18 -24.37
CA ALA A 231 -13.33 25.39 -24.78
C ALA A 231 -11.97 25.57 -24.08
N GLN A 232 -11.83 25.11 -22.82
CA GLN A 232 -10.56 25.19 -22.09
C GLN A 232 -9.59 24.08 -22.52
N TRP A 233 -10.12 22.88 -22.77
CA TRP A 233 -9.32 21.74 -23.23
C TRP A 233 -8.77 21.90 -24.66
N ALA A 234 -9.57 22.44 -25.58
CA ALA A 234 -9.10 22.76 -26.94
C ALA A 234 -7.92 23.75 -26.94
N ARG A 235 -7.87 24.66 -25.96
CA ARG A 235 -6.75 25.60 -25.79
C ARG A 235 -5.50 24.91 -25.24
N ASN A 236 -5.63 23.99 -24.28
CA ASN A 236 -4.49 23.28 -23.69
C ASN A 236 -3.87 22.24 -24.64
N LEU A 237 -4.67 21.56 -25.46
CA LEU A 237 -4.18 20.58 -26.44
C LEU A 237 -3.39 21.18 -27.60
N THR A 238 -3.66 22.44 -27.96
CA THR A 238 -2.95 23.11 -29.07
C THR A 238 -1.58 23.63 -28.66
N GLY A 239 -1.13 23.38 -27.41
CA GLY A 239 0.16 23.83 -26.89
C GLY A 239 0.26 25.35 -26.75
N LYS A 240 -0.85 26.08 -26.86
CA LYS A 240 -0.87 27.55 -26.83
C LYS A 240 -0.71 28.13 -25.42
N GLU A 241 -0.95 27.34 -24.38
CA GLU A 241 -0.60 27.72 -23.00
C GLU A 241 0.04 26.54 -22.26
N PRO A 242 1.19 26.75 -21.58
CA PRO A 242 1.76 25.72 -20.71
C PRO A 242 0.82 25.47 -19.52
N PHE A 243 0.69 24.20 -19.14
CA PHE A 243 0.01 23.81 -17.89
C PHE A 243 0.62 24.59 -16.73
N ARG A 244 -0.17 25.49 -16.13
CA ARG A 244 0.14 26.12 -14.84
C ARG A 244 -0.31 25.22 -13.69
#